data_AF-A0AA38C323-F1
#
_entry.id   AF-A0AA38C323-F1
#
_cell.length_a   1.000
_cell.length_b   1.000
_cell.length_c   1.000
_cell.angle_alpha   90.00
_cell.angle_beta   90.00
_cell.angle_gamma   90.00
#
_symmetry.space_group_name_H-M   'P 1'
#
loop_
_entity.id
_entity.type
_entity.pdbx_description
1 polymer ?
#
loop_
_entity_poly.entity_id
_entity_poly.type
_entity_poly.pdbx_seq_one_letter_code
_entity_poly.pdbx_strand_id
1 'polypeptide(L)'
;MKNTSALQRLYELCMKMFSYEGEIPPPPVITRLKVVLVGGMRLAKLKVDSVYIASSGSSVLYPTKGGNIHSFTALTSCAVLDVLSPPYADGEPSYYSINSYSGPHCK
;
A
#
# COMPACT_ATOMS: atom_id res chain seq x y z
N MET A 1 3.08 25.51 -5.51
CA MET A 1 3.61 24.72 -4.37
C MET A 1 4.63 23.74 -4.92
N LYS A 2 5.89 23.80 -4.46
CA LYS A 2 6.94 22.90 -4.95
C LYS A 2 6.69 21.51 -4.37
N ASN A 3 6.38 20.53 -5.22
CA ASN A 3 6.24 19.13 -4.83
C ASN A 3 7.62 18.58 -4.50
N THR A 4 8.08 18.78 -3.26
CA THR A 4 9.32 18.17 -2.76
C THR A 4 9.13 16.66 -2.74
N SER A 5 9.86 15.96 -3.60
CA SER A 5 9.83 14.50 -3.72
C SER A 5 10.15 13.85 -2.36
N ALA A 6 9.65 12.63 -2.11
CA ALA A 6 10.00 11.87 -0.91
C ALA A 6 11.52 11.75 -0.71
N LEU A 7 12.27 11.72 -1.82
CA LEU A 7 13.73 11.78 -1.87
C LEU A 7 14.31 13.07 -1.27
N GLN A 8 13.72 14.24 -1.57
CA GLN A 8 14.17 15.51 -1.00
C GLN A 8 13.99 15.53 0.53
N ARG A 9 12.83 15.06 1.01
CA ARG A 9 12.55 14.96 2.46
C ARG A 9 13.45 13.95 3.16
N LEU A 10 13.73 12.83 2.50
CA LEU A 10 14.67 11.83 3.00
C LEU A 10 16.08 12.40 3.09
N TYR A 11 16.56 13.09 2.04
CA TYR A 11 17.87 13.74 2.00
C TYR A 11 18.04 14.75 3.14
N GLU A 12 17.09 15.66 3.30
CA GLU A 12 17.11 16.67 4.37
C GLU A 12 17.09 16.04 5.78
N LEU A 13 16.31 14.98 5.98
CA LEU A 13 16.28 14.26 7.26
C LEU A 13 17.58 13.52 7.54
N CYS A 14 18.18 12.86 6.55
CA CYS A 14 19.47 12.20 6.69
C CYS A 14 20.57 13.19 7.02
N MET A 15 20.66 14.31 6.29
CA MET A 15 21.61 15.38 6.57
C MET A 15 21.47 15.92 8.00
N LYS A 16 20.23 16.02 8.50
CA LYS A 16 19.96 16.44 9.88
C LYS A 16 20.29 15.38 10.93
N MET A 17 20.18 14.08 10.61
CA MET A 17 20.53 13.00 11.55
C MET A 17 22.02 12.78 11.68
N PHE A 18 22.75 12.88 10.57
CA PHE A 18 24.17 12.50 10.49
C PHE A 18 25.11 13.71 10.47
N SER A 19 24.64 14.90 10.87
CA SER A 19 25.46 16.11 10.87
C SER A 19 26.56 16.13 11.93
N TYR A 20 26.50 15.25 12.92
CA TYR A 20 27.48 15.16 14.00
C TYR A 20 28.07 13.74 14.02
N GLU A 21 29.39 13.64 13.87
CA GLU A 21 30.09 12.35 13.85
C GLU A 21 30.01 11.64 15.21
N GLY A 22 29.70 10.35 15.19
CA GLY A 22 29.89 9.46 16.34
C GLY A 22 28.75 9.36 17.35
N GLU A 23 27.67 10.14 17.22
CA GLU A 23 26.51 10.05 18.13
C GLU A 23 25.34 9.28 17.51
N ILE A 24 24.78 8.32 18.26
CA ILE A 24 23.55 7.62 17.86
C ILE A 24 22.38 8.62 18.00
N PRO A 25 21.65 8.93 16.92
CA PRO A 25 20.61 9.94 16.95
C PRO A 25 19.47 9.52 17.90
N PRO A 26 18.86 10.48 18.62
CA PRO A 26 17.85 10.18 19.62
C PRO A 26 16.61 9.53 19.00
N PRO A 27 15.91 8.64 19.74
CA PRO A 27 14.79 7.83 19.21
C PRO A 27 13.71 8.58 18.42
N PRO A 28 13.32 9.83 18.77
CA PRO A 28 12.32 10.58 18.00
C PRO A 28 12.72 10.85 16.55
N VAL A 29 14.01 10.99 16.25
CA VAL A 29 14.51 11.29 14.89
C VAL A 29 14.56 10.02 14.04
N ILE A 30 14.96 8.89 14.64
CA ILE A 30 14.91 7.55 14.03
C ILE A 30 13.47 7.19 13.63
N THR A 31 12.49 7.51 14.48
CA THR A 31 11.06 7.29 14.18
C THR A 31 10.61 8.06 12.95
N ARG A 32 11.09 9.30 12.75
CA ARG A 32 10.75 10.11 11.56
C ARG A 32 11.37 9.55 10.29
N LEU A 33 12.60 9.03 10.38
CA LEU A 33 13.27 8.40 9.24
C LEU A 33 12.60 7.08 8.87
N LYS A 34 12.14 6.28 9.85
CA LYS A 34 11.28 5.12 9.62
C LYS A 34 9.97 5.50 8.94
N VAL A 35 9.33 6.60 9.35
CA VAL A 35 8.11 7.10 8.68
C VAL A 35 8.39 7.59 7.26
N VAL A 36 9.58 8.09 6.93
CA VAL A 36 9.87 8.48 5.53
C VAL A 36 10.29 7.28 4.67
N LEU A 37 10.99 6.31 5.24
CA LEU A 37 11.42 5.10 4.54
C LEU A 37 10.32 4.04 4.39
N VAL A 38 9.40 3.95 5.37
CA VAL A 38 8.32 2.95 5.46
C VAL A 38 6.94 3.61 5.36
N GLY A 39 6.87 4.95 5.37
CA GLY A 39 5.61 5.68 5.27
C GLY A 39 4.92 5.40 3.95
N GLY A 40 3.74 4.80 4.04
CA GLY A 40 2.96 4.34 2.89
C GLY A 40 2.68 2.85 2.95
N MET A 41 3.47 2.07 3.70
CA MET A 41 3.15 0.65 3.93
C MET A 41 2.04 0.54 4.97
N ARG A 42 1.00 -0.21 4.64
CA ARG A 42 -0.10 -0.56 5.55
C ARG A 42 -0.25 -2.07 5.58
N LEU A 43 -0.48 -2.63 6.76
CA LEU A 43 -0.79 -4.05 6.88
C LEU A 43 -2.16 -4.34 6.26
N ALA A 44 -2.24 -5.43 5.52
CA ALA A 44 -3.47 -5.96 4.95
C ALA A 44 -3.51 -7.48 5.18
N LYS A 45 -4.72 -8.04 5.25
CA LYS A 45 -4.94 -9.48 5.34
C LYS A 45 -5.41 -10.00 3.98
N LEU A 46 -4.76 -11.05 3.46
CA LEU A 46 -5.19 -11.73 2.24
C LEU A 46 -6.61 -12.26 2.43
N LYS A 47 -7.52 -11.87 1.53
CA LYS A 47 -8.93 -12.26 1.60
C LYS A 47 -9.29 -13.36 0.62
N VAL A 48 -8.74 -13.31 -0.59
CA VAL A 48 -8.96 -14.30 -1.66
C VAL A 48 -7.66 -14.46 -2.43
N ASP A 49 -7.30 -15.70 -2.75
CA ASP A 49 -6.24 -16.08 -3.67
C ASP A 49 -6.73 -17.31 -4.43
N SER A 50 -7.37 -17.10 -5.58
CA SER A 50 -8.11 -18.13 -6.30
C SER A 50 -8.28 -17.78 -7.78
N VAL A 51 -8.46 -18.82 -8.60
CA VAL A 51 -8.75 -18.69 -10.03
C VAL A 51 -10.26 -18.62 -10.25
N TYR A 52 -10.69 -17.63 -11.02
CA TYR A 52 -12.09 -17.45 -11.42
C TYR A 52 -12.30 -17.89 -12.87
N ILE A 53 -13.44 -18.51 -13.12
CA ILE A 53 -13.90 -18.93 -14.45
C ILE A 53 -15.29 -18.33 -14.73
N ALA A 54 -15.77 -18.44 -15.96
CA ALA A 54 -17.05 -17.84 -16.36
C ALA A 54 -18.27 -18.32 -15.54
N SER A 55 -18.22 -19.53 -14.97
CA SER A 55 -19.29 -20.07 -14.11
C SER A 55 -19.11 -19.76 -12.62
N SER A 56 -18.03 -19.08 -12.22
CA SER A 56 -17.85 -18.61 -10.85
C SER A 56 -18.95 -17.60 -10.48
N GLY A 57 -19.46 -17.69 -9.26
CA GLY A 57 -20.42 -16.70 -8.75
C GLY A 57 -19.80 -15.30 -8.66
N SER A 58 -20.67 -14.28 -8.65
CA SER A 58 -20.25 -12.88 -8.45
C SER A 58 -19.63 -12.67 -7.06
N SER A 59 -18.58 -11.84 -6.98
CA SER A 59 -17.99 -11.41 -5.72
C SER A 59 -18.49 -10.02 -5.34
N VAL A 60 -18.66 -9.74 -4.04
CA VAL A 60 -19.10 -8.44 -3.52
C VAL A 60 -18.06 -7.84 -2.59
N LEU A 61 -17.67 -6.61 -2.88
CA LEU A 61 -16.67 -5.83 -2.14
C LEU A 61 -17.36 -4.68 -1.41
N TYR A 62 -16.88 -4.36 -0.21
CA TYR A 62 -17.37 -3.23 0.59
C TYR A 62 -16.19 -2.30 0.91
N PRO A 63 -16.43 -1.01 1.24
CA PRO A 63 -15.34 -0.05 1.51
C PRO A 63 -14.29 -0.53 2.53
N THR A 64 -14.68 -1.37 3.50
CA THR A 64 -13.78 -1.89 4.55
C THR A 64 -13.82 -3.42 4.70
N LYS A 65 -14.52 -4.15 3.82
CA LYS A 65 -14.71 -5.61 3.91
C LYS A 65 -14.74 -6.27 2.53
N GLY A 66 -14.62 -7.60 2.48
CA GLY A 66 -14.76 -8.35 1.23
C GLY A 66 -13.56 -8.29 0.27
N GLY A 67 -12.49 -7.57 0.62
CA GLY A 67 -11.28 -7.49 -0.22
C GLY A 67 -11.19 -6.22 -1.06
N ASN A 68 -11.48 -5.04 -0.48
CA ASN A 68 -11.50 -3.75 -1.17
C ASN A 68 -10.18 -3.34 -1.88
N ILE A 69 -9.10 -4.09 -1.67
CA ILE A 69 -7.85 -4.00 -2.43
C ILE A 69 -7.68 -5.35 -3.14
N HIS A 70 -7.69 -5.34 -4.47
CA HIS A 70 -7.61 -6.55 -5.28
C HIS A 70 -6.81 -6.32 -6.56
N SER A 71 -6.34 -7.42 -7.16
CA SER A 71 -5.66 -7.44 -8.45
C SER A 71 -6.17 -8.62 -9.25
N PHE A 72 -6.44 -8.42 -10.54
CA PHE A 72 -6.81 -9.48 -11.47
C PHE A 72 -5.64 -9.78 -12.39
N THR A 73 -5.34 -11.07 -12.54
CA THR A 73 -4.35 -11.55 -13.50
C THR A 73 -5.06 -12.48 -14.48
N ALA A 74 -5.14 -12.08 -15.74
CA ALA A 74 -5.74 -12.89 -16.79
C ALA A 74 -4.84 -14.10 -17.10
N LEU A 75 -5.34 -15.32 -16.86
CA LEU A 75 -4.66 -16.56 -17.24
C LEU A 75 -4.94 -16.96 -18.70
N THR A 76 -6.10 -16.55 -19.20
CA THR A 76 -6.55 -16.67 -20.60
C THR A 76 -7.28 -15.39 -20.97
N SER A 77 -7.61 -15.19 -22.24
CA SER A 77 -8.49 -14.08 -22.65
C SER A 77 -9.81 -14.13 -21.89
N CYS A 78 -10.08 -13.09 -21.11
CA CYS A 78 -11.24 -13.00 -20.25
C CYS A 78 -11.84 -11.59 -20.27
N ALA A 79 -13.09 -11.49 -19.82
CA ALA A 79 -13.78 -10.23 -19.58
C ALA A 79 -14.30 -10.22 -18.15
N VAL A 80 -14.12 -9.10 -17.45
CA VAL A 80 -14.63 -8.88 -16.10
C VAL A 80 -15.67 -7.78 -16.18
N LEU A 81 -16.87 -8.06 -15.67
CA LEU A 81 -17.93 -7.06 -15.52
C LEU A 81 -17.91 -6.55 -14.08
N ASP A 82 -17.70 -5.25 -13.90
CA ASP A 82 -17.70 -4.61 -12.58
C ASP A 82 -18.83 -3.59 -12.47
N VAL A 83 -19.49 -3.55 -11.31
CA VAL A 83 -20.61 -2.65 -11.02
C VAL A 83 -20.26 -1.84 -9.78
N LEU A 84 -19.93 -0.56 -9.98
CA LEU A 84 -19.49 0.34 -8.92
C LEU A 84 -20.66 1.17 -8.38
N SER A 85 -20.78 1.25 -7.05
CA SER A 85 -21.80 2.05 -6.38
C SER A 85 -21.28 2.66 -5.05
N PRO A 86 -20.97 3.97 -5.00
CA PRO A 86 -20.93 4.90 -6.13
C PRO A 86 -19.76 4.61 -7.08
N PRO A 87 -19.77 5.15 -8.31
CA PRO A 87 -18.57 5.21 -9.14
C PRO A 87 -17.46 6.00 -8.43
N TYR A 88 -16.22 5.88 -8.90
CA TYR A 88 -15.14 6.73 -8.41
C TYR A 88 -15.54 8.21 -8.55
N ALA A 89 -15.32 8.97 -7.48
CA ALA A 89 -15.45 10.43 -7.52
C ALA A 89 -14.36 11.04 -8.41
N ASP A 90 -14.25 12.37 -8.49
CA ASP A 90 -13.25 13.08 -9.30
C ASP A 90 -11.76 12.81 -8.92
N GLY A 91 -11.51 11.87 -8.00
CA GLY A 91 -10.18 11.40 -7.62
C GLY A 91 -9.83 10.07 -8.30
N GLU A 92 -8.54 9.89 -8.59
CA GLU A 92 -8.04 8.62 -9.13
C GLU A 92 -8.05 7.50 -8.08
N PRO A 93 -8.29 6.24 -8.49
CA PRO A 93 -8.10 5.10 -7.61
C PRO A 93 -6.64 5.01 -7.15
N SER A 94 -6.44 4.60 -5.90
CA SER A 94 -5.10 4.37 -5.36
C SER A 94 -4.60 2.98 -5.73
N TYR A 95 -3.35 2.89 -6.21
CA TYR A 95 -2.66 1.64 -6.50
C TYR A 95 -1.66 1.28 -5.40
N TYR A 96 -1.44 -0.02 -5.21
CA TYR A 96 -0.59 -0.55 -4.15
C TYR A 96 0.29 -1.68 -4.68
N SER A 97 1.51 -1.79 -4.13
CA SER A 97 2.38 -2.96 -4.30
C SER A 97 2.33 -3.83 -3.05
N ILE A 98 2.36 -5.14 -3.25
CA ILE A 98 2.39 -6.11 -2.15
C ILE A 98 3.85 -6.36 -1.76
N ASN A 99 4.14 -6.30 -0.46
CA ASN A 99 5.41 -6.70 0.12
C ASN A 99 5.16 -7.86 1.08
N SER A 100 6.04 -8.85 1.07
CA SER A 100 5.98 -9.99 1.99
C SER A 100 6.05 -9.50 3.45
N TYR A 101 5.14 -10.00 4.28
CA TYR A 101 5.14 -9.74 5.72
C TYR A 101 5.51 -11.01 6.47
N SER A 102 6.61 -10.96 7.24
CA SER A 102 7.14 -12.07 8.05
C SER A 102 6.92 -11.89 9.55
N GLY A 103 6.15 -10.88 9.97
CA GLY A 103 5.83 -10.64 11.37
C GLY A 103 4.73 -11.58 11.89
N PRO A 104 4.42 -11.52 13.20
CA PRO A 104 3.44 -12.41 13.81
C PRO A 104 2.07 -12.26 13.14
N HIS A 105 1.47 -13.39 12.74
CA HIS A 105 0.13 -13.42 12.19
C HIS A 105 -0.88 -13.06 13.30
N CYS A 106 -1.72 -12.04 13.07
CA CYS A 106 -2.91 -11.83 13.89
C CYS A 106 -3.85 -13.04 13.70
N LYS A 107 -4.07 -13.78 14.79
CA LYS A 107 -5.03 -14.89 14.85
C LYS A 107 -6.44 -14.38 14.54
#